data_AF-A0A157SD95-F1
#
_entry.id   AF-A0A157SD95-F1
#
_cell.length_a   1.000
_cell.length_b   1.000
_cell.length_c   1.000
_cell.angle_alpha   90.00
_cell.angle_beta   90.00
_cell.angle_gamma   90.00
#
_symmetry.space_group_name_H-M   'P 1'
#
loop_
_entity.id
_entity.type
_entity.pdbx_description
1 polymer ?
#
loop_
_entity_poly.entity_id
_entity_poly.type
_entity_poly.pdbx_seq_one_letter_code
_entity_poly.pdbx_strand_id
1 'polypeptide(L)'
;MVARIGVFVGSLVIAAVLALLSEPGRRTIGFAQESYNEVKRVSWPTRKETTQMTGIVFAFVAVMGLFMWVLDKGIEWVLYGLLLGWK
;
A
#
# COMPACT_ATOMS: atom_id res chain seq x y z
N MET A 1 35.32 -23.51 -19.90
CA MET A 1 34.31 -22.52 -19.45
C MET A 1 33.00 -23.20 -19.04
N VAL A 2 32.42 -24.06 -19.88
CA VAL A 2 31.15 -24.77 -19.64
C VAL A 2 31.12 -25.59 -18.33
N ALA A 3 32.19 -26.32 -18.01
CA ALA A 3 32.25 -27.12 -16.78
C ALA A 3 32.16 -26.29 -15.48
N ARG A 4 32.76 -25.09 -15.44
CA ARG A 4 32.68 -24.19 -14.28
C ARG A 4 31.27 -23.66 -14.06
N ILE A 5 30.58 -23.33 -15.16
CA ILE A 5 29.18 -22.86 -15.13
C ILE A 5 28.28 -23.99 -14.63
N GLY A 6 28.49 -25.22 -15.11
CA GLY A 6 27.72 -26.39 -14.66
C GLY A 6 27.87 -26.67 -13.16
N VAL A 7 29.10 -26.61 -12.62
CA VAL A 7 29.34 -26.80 -11.18
C VAL A 7 28.70 -25.68 -10.35
N PHE A 8 28.79 -24.42 -10.80
CA PHE A 8 28.20 -23.29 -10.10
C PHE A 8 26.67 -23.41 -10.03
N VAL A 9 26.02 -23.66 -11.17
CA VAL A 9 24.57 -23.85 -11.24
C VAL A 9 24.13 -25.07 -10.44
N GLY A 10 24.88 -26.19 -10.53
CA GLY A 10 24.60 -27.39 -9.73
C GLY A 10 24.65 -27.12 -8.23
N SER A 11 25.66 -26.37 -7.76
CA SER A 11 25.78 -26.02 -6.34
C SER A 11 24.66 -25.09 -5.86
N LEU A 12 24.21 -24.15 -6.69
CA LEU A 12 23.07 -23.27 -6.40
C LEU A 12 21.77 -24.05 -6.27
N VAL A 13 21.54 -25.01 -7.16
CA VAL A 13 20.33 -25.86 -7.12
C VAL A 13 20.34 -26.72 -5.85
N ILE A 14 21.47 -27.34 -5.50
CA ILE A 14 21.60 -28.14 -4.29
C ILE A 14 21.41 -27.28 -3.03
N ALA A 15 22.02 -26.09 -2.98
CA ALA A 15 21.85 -25.16 -1.87
C ALA A 15 20.39 -24.70 -1.70
N ALA A 16 19.69 -24.42 -2.80
CA ALA A 16 18.27 -24.06 -2.77
C ALA A 16 17.40 -25.22 -2.26
N VAL A 17 17.67 -26.45 -2.71
CA VAL A 17 16.94 -27.64 -2.24
C VAL A 17 17.15 -27.87 -0.73
N LEU A 18 18.39 -27.78 -0.27
CA LEU A 18 18.70 -27.89 1.16
C LEU A 18 18.06 -26.77 1.98
N ALA A 19 18.07 -25.54 1.46
CA ALA A 19 17.42 -24.41 2.11
C ALA A 19 15.91 -24.62 2.25
N LEU A 20 15.23 -25.16 1.24
CA LEU A 20 13.79 -25.45 1.29
C LEU A 20 13.45 -26.64 2.20
N LEU A 21 14.31 -27.66 2.27
CA LEU A 21 14.12 -28.83 3.13
C LEU A 21 14.50 -28.58 4.59
N SER A 22 15.32 -27.55 4.84
CA SER A 22 15.74 -27.12 6.18
C SER A 22 14.56 -26.67 7.05
N GLU A 23 14.75 -26.72 8.36
CA GLU A 23 13.78 -26.29 9.37
C GLU A 23 13.23 -24.87 9.14
N PRO A 24 14.06 -23.84 8.86
CA PRO A 24 13.55 -22.51 8.49
C PRO A 24 12.81 -22.50 7.15
N GLY A 25 13.27 -23.25 6.14
CA GLY A 25 12.60 -23.34 4.84
C GLY A 25 11.19 -23.93 4.91
N ARG A 26 11.05 -25.04 5.65
CA ARG A 26 9.74 -25.67 5.93
C ARG A 26 8.81 -24.72 6.69
N ARG A 27 9.35 -23.97 7.66
CA ARG A 27 8.59 -22.96 8.42
C ARG A 27 8.09 -21.83 7.51
N THR A 28 8.91 -21.33 6.59
CA THR A 28 8.48 -20.31 5.63
C THR A 28 7.40 -20.82 4.67
N ILE A 29 7.50 -22.07 4.21
CA ILE A 29 6.47 -22.70 3.37
C ILE A 29 5.15 -22.86 4.14
N GLY A 30 5.21 -23.33 5.39
CA GLY A 30 4.04 -23.40 6.28
C GLY A 30 3.40 -22.03 6.50
N PHE A 31 4.20 -21.01 6.78
CA PHE A 31 3.74 -19.63 6.92
C PHE A 31 3.06 -19.09 5.64
N ALA A 32 3.60 -19.42 4.46
CA ALA A 32 2.98 -19.03 3.20
C ALA A 32 1.61 -19.71 3.01
N GLN A 33 1.48 -20.98 3.39
CA GLN A 33 0.20 -21.70 3.35
C GLN A 33 -0.82 -21.11 4.33
N GLU A 34 -0.40 -20.80 5.57
CA GLU A 34 -1.23 -20.14 6.57
C GLU A 34 -1.69 -18.76 6.09
N SER A 35 -0.78 -17.96 5.54
CA SER A 35 -1.08 -16.64 4.96
C SER A 35 -2.11 -16.75 3.83
N TYR A 36 -1.98 -17.75 2.96
CA TYR A 36 -2.95 -17.98 1.89
C TYR A 36 -4.32 -18.39 2.43
N ASN A 37 -4.36 -19.19 3.49
CA ASN A 37 -5.62 -19.56 4.14
C ASN A 37 -6.28 -18.36 4.85
N GLU A 38 -5.51 -17.43 5.40
CA GLU A 38 -6.03 -16.21 6.00
C GLU A 38 -6.58 -15.25 4.95
N VAL A 39 -5.89 -15.11 3.80
CA VAL A 39 -6.39 -14.32 2.67
C VAL A 39 -7.73 -14.86 2.14
N LYS A 40 -7.97 -16.18 2.19
CA LYS A 40 -9.28 -16.75 1.84
C LYS A 40 -10.40 -16.39 2.81
N ARG A 41 -10.07 -16.06 4.06
CA ARG A 41 -11.05 -15.62 5.07
C ARG A 41 -11.39 -14.14 4.92
N VAL A 42 -10.64 -13.38 4.11
CA VAL A 42 -10.95 -11.99 3.82
C VAL A 42 -12.24 -11.94 3.00
N SER A 43 -13.29 -11.43 3.63
CA SER A 43 -14.54 -11.08 2.96
C SER A 43 -14.30 -9.84 2.12
N TRP A 44 -14.08 -10.04 0.81
CA TRP A 44 -13.91 -8.92 -0.11
C TRP A 44 -15.22 -8.13 -0.19
N PRO A 45 -15.15 -6.80 -0.11
CA PRO A 45 -16.33 -5.96 -0.12
C PRO A 45 -17.09 -6.10 -1.44
N THR A 46 -18.40 -6.03 -1.37
CA THR A 46 -19.25 -6.01 -2.56
C THR A 46 -19.03 -4.70 -3.32
N ARG A 47 -19.33 -4.69 -4.64
CA ARG A 47 -19.20 -3.47 -5.45
C ARG A 47 -19.93 -2.26 -4.83
N LYS A 48 -21.08 -2.50 -4.18
CA LYS A 48 -21.87 -1.47 -3.49
C LYS A 48 -21.11 -0.88 -2.29
N GLU A 49 -20.55 -1.74 -1.43
CA GLU A 49 -19.76 -1.31 -0.28
C GLU A 49 -18.50 -0.56 -0.72
N THR A 50 -17.80 -1.04 -1.75
CA THR A 50 -16.64 -0.33 -2.31
C THR A 50 -17.03 1.07 -2.79
N THR A 51 -18.09 1.20 -3.59
CA THR A 51 -18.53 2.52 -4.07
C THR A 51 -19.00 3.44 -2.95
N GLN A 52 -19.63 2.89 -1.90
CA GLN A 52 -20.07 3.67 -0.74
C GLN A 52 -18.87 4.21 0.04
N MET A 53 -17.89 3.36 0.35
CA MET A 53 -16.69 3.76 1.06
C MET A 53 -15.88 4.78 0.26
N THR A 54 -15.72 4.58 -1.06
CA THR A 54 -15.09 5.57 -1.94
C THR A 54 -15.87 6.89 -1.93
N GLY A 55 -17.20 6.84 -2.07
CA GLY A 55 -18.06 8.03 -2.04
C GLY A 55 -17.93 8.83 -0.74
N ILE A 56 -17.85 8.15 0.41
CA ILE A 56 -17.62 8.79 1.72
C ILE A 56 -16.28 9.54 1.73
N VAL A 57 -15.20 8.91 1.23
CA VAL A 57 -13.88 9.53 1.16
C VAL A 57 -13.90 10.76 0.23
N PHE A 58 -14.54 10.66 -0.93
CA PHE A 58 -14.69 11.80 -1.85
C PHE A 58 -15.46 12.97 -1.22
N ALA A 59 -16.57 12.68 -0.53
CA ALA A 59 -17.33 13.69 0.19
C ALA A 59 -16.48 14.36 1.27
N PHE A 60 -15.73 13.58 2.05
CA PHE A 60 -14.84 14.11 3.08
C PHE A 60 -13.76 15.04 2.49
N VAL A 61 -13.07 14.61 1.43
CA VAL A 61 -12.03 15.43 0.78
C VAL A 61 -12.63 16.69 0.15
N ALA A 62 -13.82 16.61 -0.45
CA ALA A 62 -14.51 17.78 -0.99
C ALA A 62 -14.83 18.81 0.10
N VAL A 63 -15.28 18.37 1.27
CA VAL A 63 -15.55 19.27 2.42
C VAL A 63 -14.24 19.89 2.93
N MET A 64 -13.17 19.12 3.05
CA MET A 64 -11.86 19.65 3.47
C MET A 64 -11.28 20.64 2.47
N GLY A 65 -11.39 20.35 1.17
CA GLY A 65 -10.97 21.27 0.11
C GLY A 65 -11.79 22.56 0.13
N LEU A 66 -13.11 22.47 0.32
CA LEU A 66 -13.97 23.65 0.45
C LEU A 66 -13.62 24.47 1.69
N PHE A 67 -13.38 23.81 2.83
CA PHE A 67 -12.96 24.47 4.06
C PHE A 67 -11.64 25.21 3.88
N MET A 68 -10.65 24.56 3.28
CA MET A 68 -9.35 25.19 3.00
C MET A 68 -9.51 26.37 2.04
N TRP A 69 -10.34 26.24 1.00
CA TRP A 69 -10.65 27.33 0.08
C TRP A 69 -11.27 28.55 0.80
N VAL A 70 -12.20 28.32 1.73
CA VAL A 70 -12.78 29.40 2.56
C VAL A 70 -11.71 30.05 3.44
N LEU A 71 -10.83 29.26 4.04
CA LEU A 71 -9.73 29.81 4.84
C LEU A 71 -8.77 30.64 3.98
N ASP A 72 -8.39 30.16 2.81
CA ASP A 72 -7.52 30.89 1.88
C ASP A 72 -8.15 32.24 1.51
N LYS A 73 -9.45 32.26 1.18
CA LYS A 73 -10.20 33.49 0.90
C LYS A 73 -10.39 34.40 2.11
N GLY A 74 -10.60 33.82 3.30
CA GLY A 74 -10.70 34.57 4.54
C GLY A 74 -9.37 35.25 4.88
N ILE A 75 -8.26 34.52 4.76
CA ILE A 75 -6.91 35.05 4.96
C ILE A 75 -6.61 36.11 3.91
N GLU A 76 -6.92 35.87 2.63
CA GLU A 76 -6.79 36.85 1.55
C GLU A 76 -7.52 38.17 1.88
N TRP A 77 -8.78 38.07 2.33
CA TRP A 77 -9.58 39.22 2.72
C TRP A 77 -9.00 39.96 3.92
N VAL A 78 -8.56 39.24 4.96
CA VAL A 78 -7.95 39.85 6.15
C VAL A 78 -6.61 40.52 5.81
N LEU A 79 -5.75 39.86 5.03
CA LEU A 79 -4.45 40.39 4.66
C LEU A 79 -4.59 41.63 3.76
N TYR A 80 -5.41 41.56 2.70
CA TYR A 80 -5.61 42.72 1.81
C TYR A 80 -6.42 43.84 2.46
N GLY A 81 -7.42 43.50 3.28
CA GLY A 81 -8.27 44.48 3.95
C GLY A 81 -7.57 45.21 5.11
N LEU A 82 -6.70 44.51 5.85
CA LEU A 82 -6.18 44.99 7.13
C LEU A 82 -4.69 45.37 7.08
N LEU A 83 -3.86 44.66 6.31
CA LEU A 83 -2.42 44.94 6.19
C LEU A 83 -2.05 45.70 4.91
N LEU A 84 -2.66 45.35 3.79
CA LEU A 84 -2.33 45.98 2.50
C LEU A 84 -3.15 47.24 2.21
N GLY A 85 -4.05 47.61 3.13
CA GLY A 85 -4.81 48.87 3.12
C GLY A 85 -5.25 49.26 1.72
N TRP A 86 -6.19 48.52 1.14
CA TRP A 86 -6.74 48.96 -0.15
C TRP A 86 -7.35 50.35 0.02
N LYS A 87 -7.23 51.13 -1.04
CA LYS A 87 -8.05 52.31 -1.28
C LYS A 87 -9.57 52.04 -1.17
#